data_AF-A0A257AIK7-F1
#
_entry.id   AF-A0A257AIK7-F1
#
_cell.length_a   1.000
_cell.length_b   1.000
_cell.length_c   1.000
_cell.angle_alpha   90.00
_cell.angle_beta   90.00
_cell.angle_gamma   90.00
#
_symmetry.space_group_name_H-M   'P 1'
#
loop_
_entity.id
_entity.type
_entity.pdbx_description
1 polymer ?
#
loop_
_entity_poly.entity_id
_entity_poly.type
_entity_poly.pdbx_seq_one_letter_code
_entity_poly.pdbx_strand_id
1 'polypeptide(L)'
;MPTPAEILDVLSKVYDPEIPLSVTELGIVKEEDISISDGNIRVLFTPTSPICPMGGVIGILIKYELEKVLGREVEVKVKPGTHIQESSLNRLLDNREEYERQVSRLKSLGLIK
;
A
#
# COMPACT_ATOMS: atom_id res chain seq x y z
N MET A 1 3.05 -19.20 6.09
CA MET A 1 3.29 -17.75 5.87
C MET A 1 3.28 -17.54 4.37
N PRO A 2 2.70 -16.43 3.86
CA PRO A 2 2.71 -16.19 2.43
C PRO A 2 4.14 -15.96 1.93
N THR A 3 4.35 -16.24 0.65
CA THR A 3 5.55 -15.92 -0.12
C THR A 3 5.43 -14.52 -0.73
N PRO A 4 6.55 -13.87 -1.13
CA PRO A 4 6.50 -12.62 -1.87
C PRO A 4 5.62 -12.68 -3.13
N ALA A 5 5.63 -13.81 -3.85
CA ALA A 5 4.78 -14.04 -5.01
C ALA A 5 3.28 -14.05 -4.66
N GLU A 6 2.89 -14.68 -3.54
CA GLU A 6 1.50 -14.64 -3.06
C GLU A 6 1.07 -13.23 -2.64
N ILE A 7 1.98 -12.43 -2.07
CA ILE A 7 1.71 -11.02 -1.77
C ILE A 7 1.51 -10.23 -3.07
N LEU A 8 2.33 -10.45 -4.10
CA LEU A 8 2.14 -9.82 -5.41
C LEU A 8 0.82 -10.24 -6.08
N ASP A 9 0.41 -11.50 -5.96
CA ASP A 9 -0.88 -11.97 -6.48
C ASP A 9 -2.05 -11.21 -5.83
N VAL A 10 -2.00 -10.99 -4.51
CA VAL A 10 -2.99 -10.15 -3.82
C VAL A 10 -2.96 -8.72 -4.36
N LEU A 11 -1.77 -8.14 -4.51
CA LEU A 11 -1.60 -6.77 -4.98
C LEU A 11 -1.94 -6.56 -6.45
N SER A 12 -1.99 -7.61 -7.27
CA SER A 12 -2.45 -7.54 -8.66
C SER A 12 -3.91 -7.05 -8.78
N LYS A 13 -4.68 -7.15 -7.70
CA LYS A 13 -6.09 -6.69 -7.63
C LYS A 13 -6.21 -5.24 -7.17
N VAL A 14 -5.10 -4.60 -6.80
CA VAL A 14 -5.06 -3.20 -6.39
C VAL A 14 -4.67 -2.36 -7.60
N TYR A 15 -5.59 -1.47 -8.00
CA TYR A 15 -5.42 -0.60 -9.16
C TYR A 15 -5.06 0.82 -8.73
N ASP A 16 -4.24 1.48 -9.54
CA ASP A 16 -4.03 2.91 -9.40
C ASP A 16 -5.34 3.66 -9.73
N PRO A 17 -5.73 4.66 -8.92
CA PRO A 17 -6.99 5.37 -9.12
C PRO A 17 -6.98 6.31 -10.35
N GLU A 18 -5.81 6.67 -10.86
CA GLU A 18 -5.62 7.56 -12.02
C GLU A 18 -5.23 6.78 -13.27
N ILE A 19 -4.48 5.68 -13.12
CA ILE A 19 -3.95 4.86 -14.21
C ILE A 19 -4.64 3.49 -14.19
N PRO A 20 -5.23 3.00 -15.32
CA PRO A 20 -5.98 1.75 -15.37
C PRO A 20 -5.08 0.50 -15.39
N LEU A 21 -4.10 0.44 -14.49
CA LEU A 21 -3.15 -0.66 -14.31
C LEU A 21 -3.00 -0.96 -12.82
N SER A 22 -2.66 -2.21 -12.49
CA SER A 22 -2.40 -2.63 -11.12
C SER A 22 -1.08 -2.06 -10.58
N VAL A 23 -0.95 -2.02 -9.25
CA VAL A 23 0.29 -1.59 -8.59
C VAL A 23 1.49 -2.50 -8.94
N THR A 24 1.25 -3.76 -9.30
CA THR A 24 2.30 -4.68 -9.73
C THR A 24 2.69 -4.44 -11.20
N GLU A 25 1.72 -4.18 -12.08
CA GLU A 25 1.97 -3.82 -13.50
C GLU A 25 2.72 -2.48 -13.64
N LEU A 26 2.41 -1.51 -12.78
CA LEU A 26 3.09 -0.21 -12.73
C LEU A 26 4.48 -0.29 -12.07
N GLY A 27 4.84 -1.44 -11.50
CA GLY A 27 6.09 -1.58 -10.74
C GLY A 27 6.14 -0.71 -9.48
N ILE A 28 4.97 -0.30 -8.97
CA ILE A 28 4.82 0.43 -7.69
C ILE A 28 5.26 -0.48 -6.54
N VAL A 29 4.98 -1.79 -6.64
CA VAL A 29 5.50 -2.82 -5.74
C VAL A 29 6.15 -3.93 -6.57
N LYS A 30 7.37 -4.32 -6.20
CA LYS A 30 8.09 -5.45 -6.80
C LYS A 30 8.39 -6.51 -5.74
N GLU A 31 8.84 -7.68 -6.19
CA GLU A 31 9.18 -8.78 -5.27
C GLU A 31 10.27 -8.39 -4.26
N GLU A 32 11.27 -7.63 -4.71
CA GLU A 32 12.36 -7.10 -3.88
C GLU A 32 11.90 -6.12 -2.80
N ASP A 33 10.70 -5.55 -2.93
CA ASP A 33 10.12 -4.60 -1.97
C ASP A 33 9.35 -5.31 -0.84
N ILE A 34 9.23 -6.64 -0.89
CA ILE A 34 8.46 -7.45 0.05
C ILE A 34 9.41 -8.20 0.97
N SER A 35 9.29 -7.94 2.27
CA SER A 35 10.08 -8.60 3.32
C SER A 35 9.17 -9.37 4.26
N ILE A 36 9.48 -10.65 4.48
CA ILE A 36 8.71 -11.54 5.35
C ILE A 36 9.67 -12.17 6.37
N SER A 37 9.54 -11.79 7.65
CA SER A 37 10.38 -12.32 8.74
C SER A 37 9.55 -12.53 10.00
N ASP A 38 9.69 -13.68 10.64
CA ASP A 38 9.07 -14.00 11.94
C ASP A 38 7.55 -13.73 11.97
N GLY A 39 6.88 -13.97 10.84
CA GLY A 39 5.46 -13.73 10.71
C GLY A 39 5.07 -12.28 10.50
N ASN A 40 6.00 -11.33 10.44
CA ASN A 40 5.75 -9.96 10.03
C ASN A 40 5.90 -9.83 8.50
N ILE A 41 5.05 -9.03 7.88
CA ILE A 41 5.13 -8.68 6.45
C ILE A 41 5.35 -7.18 6.38
N ARG A 42 6.39 -6.79 5.64
CA ARG A 42 6.64 -5.41 5.24
C ARG A 42 6.60 -5.31 3.73
N VAL A 43 5.90 -4.30 3.23
CA VAL A 43 5.85 -3.95 1.81
C VAL A 43 6.34 -2.51 1.64
N LEU A 44 7.37 -2.33 0.83
CA LEU A 44 7.76 -1.01 0.34
C LEU A 44 7.03 -0.72 -0.98
N PHE A 45 6.65 0.53 -1.20
CA PHE A 45 6.07 0.93 -2.49
C PHE A 45 6.65 2.25 -2.98
N THR A 46 6.70 2.40 -4.29
CA THR A 46 7.20 3.60 -4.97
C THR A 46 6.03 4.27 -5.68
N PRO A 47 5.56 5.45 -5.22
CA PRO A 47 4.51 6.20 -5.92
C PRO A 47 4.90 6.49 -7.38
N THR A 48 3.90 6.66 -8.24
CA THR A 48 4.10 6.93 -9.68
C THR A 48 4.81 8.26 -9.96
N SER A 49 4.78 9.21 -9.01
CA SER A 49 5.49 10.47 -9.07
C SER A 49 5.93 10.93 -7.68
N PRO A 50 7.11 11.57 -7.55
CA PRO A 50 7.64 12.03 -6.26
C PRO A 50 6.83 13.15 -5.60
N ILE A 51 5.89 13.77 -6.35
CA ILE A 51 5.05 14.89 -5.90
C ILE A 51 3.57 14.46 -5.82
N CYS A 52 3.26 13.19 -6.12
CA CYS A 52 1.88 12.73 -6.28
C CYS A 52 1.04 13.01 -5.01
N PRO A 53 0.01 13.87 -5.09
CA PRO A 53 -0.85 14.16 -3.94
C PRO A 53 -1.65 12.93 -3.50
N MET A 54 -1.81 11.94 -4.39
CA MET A 54 -2.50 10.67 -4.15
C MET A 54 -1.59 9.54 -3.70
N GLY A 55 -0.28 9.77 -3.50
CA GLY A 55 0.65 8.73 -3.02
C GLY A 55 0.20 8.07 -1.70
N GLY A 56 -0.51 8.81 -0.86
CA GLY A 56 -1.12 8.25 0.36
C GLY A 56 -2.31 7.32 0.10
N VAL A 57 -3.10 7.57 -0.95
CA VAL A 57 -4.24 6.70 -1.30
C VAL A 57 -3.74 5.34 -1.77
N ILE A 58 -2.70 5.30 -2.61
CA ILE A 58 -2.10 4.05 -3.08
C ILE A 58 -1.59 3.21 -1.90
N GLY A 59 -0.85 3.84 -0.97
CA GLY A 59 -0.38 3.16 0.24
C GLY A 59 -1.54 2.61 1.09
N ILE A 60 -2.64 3.35 1.22
CA ILE A 60 -3.84 2.87 1.92
C ILE A 60 -4.47 1.68 1.21
N LEU A 61 -4.59 1.72 -0.12
CA LEU A 61 -5.17 0.62 -0.91
C LEU A 61 -4.35 -0.67 -0.78
N ILE A 62 -3.02 -0.56 -0.85
CA ILE A 62 -2.08 -1.67 -0.65
C ILE A 62 -2.27 -2.27 0.75
N LYS A 63 -2.20 -1.43 1.80
CA LYS A 63 -2.35 -1.90 3.19
C LYS A 63 -3.73 -2.53 3.41
N TYR A 64 -4.78 -1.89 2.92
CA TYR A 64 -6.16 -2.37 3.08
C TYR A 64 -6.38 -3.74 2.45
N GLU A 65 -5.94 -3.94 1.21
CA GLU A 65 -6.14 -5.21 0.51
C GLU A 65 -5.37 -6.35 1.19
N LEU A 66 -4.12 -6.09 1.59
CA LEU A 66 -3.31 -7.08 2.30
C LEU A 66 -3.89 -7.44 3.67
N GLU A 67 -4.29 -6.46 4.47
CA GLU A 67 -4.92 -6.71 5.78
C GLU A 67 -6.24 -7.48 5.63
N LYS A 68 -7.04 -7.14 4.61
CA LYS A 68 -8.31 -7.80 4.32
C LYS A 68 -8.12 -9.27 3.95
N VAL A 69 -7.16 -9.58 3.06
CA VAL A 69 -6.92 -10.96 2.59
C VAL A 69 -6.21 -11.81 3.64
N LEU A 70 -5.25 -11.23 4.36
CA LEU A 70 -4.42 -11.97 5.34
C LEU A 70 -5.05 -12.03 6.74
N GLY A 71 -6.06 -11.19 7.03
CA GLY A 71 -6.73 -11.13 8.32
C GLY A 71 -5.85 -10.65 9.47
N ARG A 72 -4.78 -9.89 9.17
CA ARG A 72 -3.80 -9.39 10.14
C ARG A 72 -3.12 -8.12 9.64
N GLU A 73 -2.49 -7.38 10.55
CA GLU A 73 -1.76 -6.15 10.23
C GLU A 73 -0.55 -6.41 9.32
N VAL A 74 -0.33 -5.47 8.39
CA VAL A 74 0.82 -5.47 7.48
C VAL A 74 1.48 -4.09 7.52
N GLU A 75 2.81 -4.07 7.63
CA GLU A 75 3.59 -2.84 7.56
C GLU A 75 3.72 -2.42 6.08
N VAL A 76 3.26 -1.21 5.75
CA VAL A 76 3.38 -0.66 4.39
C VAL A 76 4.04 0.69 4.47
N LYS A 77 5.11 0.89 3.71
CA LYS A 77 5.90 2.14 3.73
C LYS A 77 6.27 2.60 2.34
N VAL A 78 6.36 3.91 2.18
CA VAL A 78 6.96 4.52 0.99
C VAL A 78 8.45 4.16 0.96
N LYS A 79 8.94 3.75 -0.21
CA LYS A 79 10.35 3.41 -0.41
C LYS A 79 11.22 4.65 -0.20
N PRO A 80 12.31 4.57 0.58
CA PRO A 80 13.13 5.74 0.90
C PRO A 80 13.61 6.51 -0.32
N GLY A 81 13.47 7.84 -0.29
CA GLY A 81 13.93 8.74 -1.35
C GLY A 81 13.05 8.79 -2.59
N THR A 82 11.88 8.15 -2.57
CA THR A 82 10.98 8.10 -3.74
C THR A 82 9.84 9.12 -3.71
N HIS A 83 9.60 9.81 -2.59
CA HIS A 83 8.53 10.80 -2.46
C HIS A 83 8.90 11.94 -1.52
N ILE A 84 8.55 13.19 -1.86
CA ILE A 84 8.91 14.36 -1.06
C ILE A 84 8.21 14.42 0.31
N GLN A 85 7.04 13.78 0.41
CA GLN A 85 6.25 13.69 1.66
C GLN A 85 6.36 12.31 2.33
N GLU A 86 7.43 11.55 2.08
CA GLU A 86 7.66 10.21 2.62
C GLU A 86 7.31 10.09 4.12
N SER A 87 7.84 10.97 4.97
CA SER A 87 7.60 10.94 6.42
C SER A 87 6.13 11.11 6.79
N SER A 88 5.42 12.00 6.10
CA SER A 88 3.99 12.25 6.33
C SER A 88 3.13 11.06 5.90
N LEU A 89 3.47 10.43 4.78
CA LEU A 89 2.78 9.25 4.27
C LEU A 89 3.01 8.04 5.17
N ASN A 90 4.25 7.80 5.59
CA ASN A 90 4.58 6.70 6.50
C ASN A 90 3.90 6.89 7.86
N ARG A 91 3.82 8.13 8.39
CA ARG A 91 3.07 8.42 9.61
C ARG A 91 1.59 8.07 9.47
N LEU A 92 0.96 8.42 8.36
CA LEU A 92 -0.43 8.08 8.07
C LEU A 92 -0.66 6.56 8.04
N LEU A 93 0.26 5.81 7.43
CA LEU A 93 0.16 4.34 7.30
C LEU A 93 0.46 3.60 8.62
N ASP A 94 1.36 4.15 9.44
CA ASP A 94 1.76 3.60 10.74
C ASP A 94 0.75 3.95 11.86
N ASN A 95 0.03 5.07 11.76
CA ASN A 95 -0.96 5.47 12.76
C ASN A 95 -2.32 4.82 12.49
N ARG A 96 -2.70 3.84 13.33
CA ARG A 96 -3.95 3.09 13.17
C ARG A 96 -5.21 3.97 13.11
N GLU A 97 -5.32 4.97 13.96
CA GLU A 97 -6.50 5.84 14.02
C GLU A 97 -6.62 6.72 12.76
N GLU A 98 -5.51 7.31 12.32
CA GLU A 98 -5.46 8.14 11.12
C GLU A 98 -5.74 7.31 9.86
N TYR A 99 -5.14 6.12 9.77
CA TYR A 99 -5.37 5.16 8.71
C TYR A 99 -6.84 4.74 8.63
N GLU A 100 -7.45 4.29 9.73
CA GLU A 100 -8.86 3.86 9.75
C GLU A 100 -9.83 5.00 9.39
N ARG A 101 -9.51 6.23 9.79
CA ARG A 101 -10.27 7.42 9.42
C ARG A 101 -10.23 7.66 7.90
N GLN A 102 -9.06 7.55 7.28
CA GLN A 102 -8.95 7.68 5.82
C GLN A 102 -9.62 6.51 5.09
N VAL A 103 -9.47 5.27 5.56
CA VAL A 103 -10.17 4.10 5.00
C VAL A 103 -11.68 4.33 5.03
N SER A 104 -12.23 4.80 6.15
CA SER A 104 -13.67 5.09 6.29
C SER A 104 -14.13 6.16 5.30
N ARG A 105 -13.30 7.20 5.08
CA ARG A 105 -13.57 8.24 4.08
C ARG A 105 -13.51 7.70 2.65
N LEU A 106 -12.55 6.84 2.33
CA LEU A 106 -12.45 6.24 0.99
C LEU A 106 -13.62 5.27 0.71
N LYS A 107 -14.11 4.56 1.73
CA LYS A 107 -15.33 3.74 1.66
C LYS A 107 -16.57 4.59 1.38
N SER A 108 -16.74 5.72 2.08
CA SER A 108 -17.89 6.60 1.82
C SER A 108 -17.88 7.23 0.42
N LEU A 109 -16.69 7.36 -0.19
CA LEU A 109 -16.50 7.80 -1.57
C LEU A 109 -16.62 6.65 -2.60
N GLY A 110 -16.80 5.40 -2.16
CA GLY A 110 -16.92 4.23 -3.05
C GLY A 110 -15.60 3.78 -3.70
N LEU A 111 -14.46 4.29 -3.24
CA LEU A 111 -13.12 3.93 -3.75
C LEU A 111 -12.59 2.62 -3.15
N ILE A 112 -13.15 2.20 -2.02
CA ILE A 112 -12.81 0.95 -1.32
C ILE A 112 -14.12 0.23 -0.97
N LYS A 113 -14.17 -1.09 -1.19
CA LYS A 113 -15.31 -1.96 -0.89
C LYS A 113 -15.02 -2.86 0.31
#